data_AF-A0AAD9NHT9-F1
#
_entry.id   AF-A0AAD9NHT9-F1
#
_cell.length_a   1.000
_cell.length_b   1.000
_cell.length_c   1.000
_cell.angle_alpha   90.00
_cell.angle_beta   90.00
_cell.angle_gamma   90.00
#
_symmetry.space_group_name_H-M   'P 1'
#
loop_
_entity.id
_entity.type
_entity.pdbx_description
1 polymer ?
#
loop_
_entity_poly.entity_id
_entity_poly.type
_entity_poly.pdbx_seq_one_letter_code
_entity_poly.pdbx_strand_id
1 'polypeptide(L)'
;MVMAGWQHASKLESLIEQQVDKCRLISENMRQLDAWRQKSESLLYSMLPQQIADRLRNGEDPVSTCEMFNEVTILFSYTLGFHEMCANTPATELVECINNIFITFDAVVEKHNVFKACLI
;
A
#
# COMPACT_ATOMS: atom_id res chain seq x y z
N MET A 1 36.79 48.72 -13.16
CA MET A 1 37.12 47.58 -12.27
C MET A 1 35.91 47.12 -11.43
N VAL A 2 35.06 48.02 -10.92
CA VAL A 2 33.93 47.64 -10.03
C VAL A 2 32.86 46.79 -10.75
N MET A 3 32.48 47.13 -11.99
CA MET A 3 31.39 46.47 -12.76
C MET A 3 31.54 44.95 -12.95
N ALA A 4 32.77 44.44 -13.09
CA ALA A 4 33.02 43.01 -13.24
C ALA A 4 32.76 42.21 -11.95
N GLY A 5 32.93 42.85 -10.78
CA GLY A 5 32.60 42.28 -9.47
C GLY A 5 31.09 42.15 -9.25
N TRP A 6 30.30 43.13 -9.71
CA TRP A 6 28.83 43.08 -9.65
C TRP A 6 28.25 41.99 -10.57
N GLN A 7 28.84 41.78 -11.76
CA GLN A 7 28.44 40.67 -12.64
C GLN A 7 28.72 39.29 -12.04
N HIS A 8 29.84 39.13 -11.33
CA HIS A 8 30.15 37.86 -10.65
C HIS A 8 29.22 37.60 -9.46
N ALA A 9 28.91 38.63 -8.66
CA ALA A 9 27.98 38.51 -7.54
C ALA A 9 26.57 38.10 -8.00
N SER A 10 26.02 38.78 -9.00
CA SER A 10 24.69 38.45 -9.54
C SER A 10 24.60 37.03 -10.12
N LYS A 11 25.67 36.55 -10.78
CA LYS A 11 25.71 35.18 -11.30
C LYS A 11 25.80 34.12 -10.20
N LEU A 12 26.50 34.42 -9.11
CA LEU A 12 26.58 33.54 -7.95
C LEU A 12 25.24 33.46 -7.21
N GLU A 13 24.54 34.58 -7.04
CA GLU A 13 23.20 34.63 -6.45
C GLU A 13 22.21 33.77 -7.24
N SER A 14 22.19 33.90 -8.57
CA SER A 14 21.33 33.09 -9.43
C SER A 14 21.65 31.58 -9.35
N LEU A 15 22.92 31.19 -9.18
CA LEU A 15 23.31 29.79 -8.99
C LEU A 15 22.87 29.23 -7.63
N ILE A 16 22.93 30.05 -6.57
CA ILE A 16 22.45 29.68 -5.24
C ILE A 16 20.94 29.49 -5.27
N GLU A 17 20.19 30.42 -5.88
CA GLU A 17 18.74 30.28 -6.06
C GLU A 17 18.39 29.00 -6.82
N GLN A 18 19.06 28.72 -7.95
CA GLN A 18 18.86 27.48 -8.70
C GLN A 18 19.18 26.22 -7.90
N GLN A 19 20.21 26.24 -7.04
CA GLN A 19 20.54 25.12 -6.18
C GLN A 19 19.51 24.92 -5.07
N VAL A 20 19.03 26.01 -4.47
CA VAL A 20 17.96 25.95 -3.45
C VAL A 20 16.69 25.39 -4.06
N ASP A 21 16.30 25.82 -5.26
CA ASP A 21 15.12 25.30 -5.95
C ASP A 21 15.27 23.81 -6.32
N LYS A 22 16.46 23.39 -6.78
CA LYS A 22 16.75 21.97 -7.03
C LYS A 22 16.67 21.15 -5.75
N CYS A 23 17.29 21.60 -4.66
CA CYS A 23 17.23 20.93 -3.37
C CYS A 23 15.79 20.82 -2.85
N ARG A 24 14.99 21.86 -3.04
CA ARG A 24 13.56 21.86 -2.70
C ARG A 24 12.78 20.83 -3.52
N LEU A 25 12.99 20.80 -4.84
CA LEU A 25 12.36 19.82 -5.72
C LEU A 25 12.75 18.38 -5.38
N ILE A 26 14.04 18.13 -5.12
CA ILE A 26 14.53 16.81 -4.71
C ILE A 26 13.89 16.39 -3.39
N SER A 27 13.81 17.29 -2.42
CA SER A 27 13.21 17.01 -1.12
C SER A 27 11.73 16.66 -1.23
N GLU A 28 10.98 17.39 -2.08
CA GLU A 28 9.57 17.08 -2.34
C GLU A 28 9.41 15.72 -3.05
N ASN A 29 10.22 15.44 -4.06
CA ASN A 29 10.20 14.15 -4.76
C ASN A 29 10.54 12.99 -3.83
N MET A 30 11.52 13.15 -2.94
CA MET A 30 11.87 12.16 -1.91
C MET A 30 10.68 11.90 -0.98
N ARG A 31 10.01 12.97 -0.52
CA ARG A 31 8.82 12.84 0.33
C ARG A 31 7.69 12.08 -0.36
N GLN A 32 7.44 12.38 -1.63
CA GLN A 32 6.42 11.66 -2.40
C GLN A 32 6.81 10.19 -2.62
N LEU A 33 8.07 9.93 -2.98
CA LEU A 33 8.60 8.57 -3.12
C LEU A 33 8.42 7.75 -1.84
N ASP A 34 8.71 8.32 -0.68
CA ASP A 34 8.56 7.64 0.60
C ASP A 34 7.08 7.38 0.93
N ALA A 35 6.18 8.31 0.65
CA ALA A 35 4.75 8.10 0.81
C ALA A 35 4.23 6.96 -0.10
N TRP A 36 4.65 6.94 -1.36
CA TRP A 36 4.30 5.87 -2.30
C TRP A 36 4.88 4.52 -1.89
N ARG A 37 6.12 4.49 -1.39
CA ARG A 37 6.75 3.28 -0.85
C ARG A 37 5.98 2.72 0.33
N GLN A 38 5.64 3.54 1.32
CA GLN A 38 4.86 3.09 2.48
C GLN A 38 3.50 2.53 2.08
N LYS A 39 2.81 3.19 1.14
CA LYS A 39 1.52 2.70 0.63
C LYS A 39 1.67 1.36 -0.09
N SER A 40 2.72 1.20 -0.89
CA SER A 40 3.03 -0.06 -1.58
C SER A 40 3.36 -1.18 -0.60
N GLU A 41 4.15 -0.91 0.43
CA GLU A 41 4.50 -1.90 1.45
C GLU A 41 3.25 -2.33 2.24
N SER A 42 2.43 -1.36 2.69
CA SER A 42 1.17 -1.66 3.38
C SER A 42 0.24 -2.54 2.54
N LEU A 43 0.16 -2.30 1.23
CA LEU A 43 -0.65 -3.13 0.34
C LEU A 43 -0.10 -4.56 0.21
N LEU A 44 1.22 -4.71 0.11
CA LEU A 44 1.88 -6.02 0.00
C LEU A 44 1.54 -6.92 1.19
N TYR A 45 1.70 -6.40 2.42
CA TYR A 45 1.37 -7.15 3.64
C TYR A 45 -0.13 -7.33 3.87
N SER A 46 -0.98 -6.51 3.25
CA SER A 46 -2.43 -6.67 3.33
C SER A 46 -2.97 -7.76 2.39
N MET A 47 -2.21 -8.16 1.36
CA MET A 47 -2.64 -9.13 0.35
C MET A 47 -1.99 -10.51 0.51
N LEU A 48 -0.82 -10.58 1.15
CA LEU A 48 -0.03 -11.81 1.27
C LEU A 48 0.31 -12.10 2.73
N PRO A 49 0.50 -13.38 3.10
CA PRO A 49 1.07 -13.72 4.39
C PRO A 49 2.42 -13.03 4.58
N GLN A 50 2.71 -12.56 5.79
CA GLN A 50 3.92 -11.80 6.10
C GLN A 50 5.20 -12.51 5.63
N GLN A 51 5.29 -13.83 5.83
CA GLN A 51 6.43 -14.63 5.40
C GLN A 51 6.68 -14.59 3.89
N ILE A 52 5.61 -14.64 3.07
CA ILE A 52 5.72 -14.59 1.61
C ILE A 52 6.04 -13.16 1.15
N ALA A 53 5.41 -12.15 1.78
CA ALA A 53 5.67 -10.74 1.52
C ALA A 53 7.15 -10.37 1.78
N ASP A 54 7.73 -10.83 2.89
CA ASP A 54 9.13 -10.59 3.23
C ASP A 54 10.09 -11.21 2.20
N ARG A 55 9.82 -12.45 1.77
CA ARG A 55 10.61 -13.15 0.75
C ARG A 55 10.59 -12.42 -0.60
N LEU A 56 9.40 -12.02 -1.06
CA LEU A 56 9.25 -11.23 -2.29
C LEU A 56 9.97 -9.87 -2.19
N ARG A 57 9.88 -9.21 -1.02
CA ARG A 57 10.58 -7.95 -0.76
C ARG A 57 12.11 -8.09 -0.80
N ASN A 58 12.63 -9.25 -0.37
CA ASN A 58 14.05 -9.57 -0.45
C ASN A 58 14.51 -9.92 -1.87
N GLY A 59 13.61 -9.90 -2.86
CA GLY A 59 13.92 -10.15 -4.27
C GLY A 59 13.90 -11.63 -4.65
N GLU A 60 13.31 -12.50 -3.82
CA GLU A 60 13.10 -13.89 -4.20
C GLU A 60 12.10 -14.00 -5.36
N ASP A 61 12.32 -14.98 -6.24
CA ASP A 61 11.44 -15.24 -7.37
C ASP A 61 10.06 -15.73 -6.88
N PRO A 62 8.94 -15.24 -7.43
CA PRO A 62 7.60 -15.64 -7.01
C PRO A 62 7.37 -17.15 -7.00
N VAL A 63 7.90 -17.89 -7.99
CA VAL A 63 7.75 -19.35 -8.08
C VAL A 63 8.50 -20.03 -6.94
N SER A 64 9.65 -19.49 -6.54
CA SER A 64 10.43 -20.01 -5.41
C SER A 64 9.76 -19.78 -4.05
N THR A 65 8.81 -18.83 -3.97
CA THR A 65 8.01 -18.59 -2.76
C THR A 65 6.83 -19.56 -2.60
N CYS A 66 6.52 -20.37 -3.62
CA CYS A 66 5.46 -21.36 -3.53
C CYS A 66 5.85 -22.52 -2.60
N GLU A 67 4.95 -22.84 -1.66
CA GLU A 67 5.15 -23.93 -0.70
C GLU A 67 4.07 -25.00 -0.88
N MET A 68 4.49 -26.26 -0.77
CA MET A 68 3.61 -27.42 -0.76
C MET A 68 3.26 -27.75 0.68
N PHE A 69 1.97 -27.73 1.01
CA PHE A 69 1.47 -28.09 2.33
C PHE A 69 0.90 -29.51 2.28
N ASN A 70 1.36 -30.38 3.19
CA ASN A 70 0.89 -31.77 3.28
C ASN A 70 -0.53 -31.88 3.82
N GLU A 71 -0.96 -30.93 4.64
CA GLU A 71 -2.28 -30.88 5.26
C GLU A 71 -2.74 -29.43 5.36
N VAL A 72 -3.94 -29.14 4.85
CA VAL A 72 -4.56 -27.81 4.88
C VAL A 72 -6.04 -27.94 5.20
N THR A 73 -6.59 -26.96 5.91
CA THR A 73 -8.03 -26.82 6.12
C THR A 73 -8.49 -25.53 5.44
N ILE A 74 -9.53 -25.63 4.61
CA ILE A 74 -10.09 -24.50 3.85
C ILE A 74 -11.52 -24.25 4.32
N LEU A 75 -11.82 -23.01 4.65
CA LEU A 75 -13.18 -22.56 5.02
C LEU A 75 -13.78 -21.76 3.86
N PHE A 76 -14.95 -22.19 3.38
CA PHE A 76 -15.77 -21.41 2.45
C PHE A 76 -16.96 -20.81 3.18
N SER A 77 -17.15 -19.50 3.06
CA SER A 77 -18.31 -18.78 3.61
C SER A 77 -18.92 -17.90 2.55
N TYR A 78 -20.26 -17.92 2.44
CA TYR A 78 -21.01 -17.03 1.56
C TYR A 78 -22.26 -16.52 2.28
N THR A 79 -22.70 -15.32 1.90
CA THR A 79 -23.93 -14.73 2.44
C THR A 79 -25.14 -15.28 1.69
N LEU A 80 -25.95 -16.09 2.38
CA LEU A 80 -27.25 -16.54 1.87
C LEU A 80 -28.22 -15.35 1.74
N GLY A 81 -29.05 -15.35 0.69
CA GLY A 81 -30.07 -14.31 0.51
C GLY A 81 -29.53 -12.93 0.10
N PHE A 82 -28.24 -12.83 -0.25
CA PHE A 82 -27.62 -11.56 -0.62
C PHE A 82 -28.34 -10.86 -1.79
N HIS A 83 -28.86 -11.62 -2.76
CA HIS A 83 -29.67 -11.06 -3.85
C HIS A 83 -30.91 -10.32 -3.33
N GLU A 84 -31.63 -10.89 -2.36
CA GLU A 84 -32.84 -10.26 -1.82
C GLU A 84 -32.51 -9.01 -1.01
N MET A 85 -31.38 -9.01 -0.31
CA MET A 85 -30.86 -7.83 0.38
C MET A 85 -30.52 -6.71 -0.62
N CYS A 86 -29.86 -7.03 -1.73
CA CYS A 86 -29.57 -6.06 -2.80
C CYS A 86 -30.83 -5.44 -3.41
N ALA A 87 -31.93 -6.19 -3.48
CA ALA A 87 -33.17 -5.72 -4.08
C ALA A 87 -33.97 -4.78 -3.15
N ASN A 88 -33.83 -4.95 -1.82
CA ASN A 88 -34.70 -4.32 -0.84
C ASN A 88 -33.99 -3.29 0.06
N THR A 89 -32.65 -3.22 0.03
CA THR A 89 -31.85 -2.36 0.90
C THR A 89 -31.12 -1.27 0.10
N PRO A 90 -31.09 -0.01 0.57
CA PRO A 90 -30.25 1.03 -0.03
C PRO A 90 -28.79 0.61 -0.11
N ALA A 91 -28.12 0.95 -1.21
CA ALA A 91 -26.74 0.53 -1.46
C ALA A 91 -25.77 0.93 -0.34
N THR A 92 -25.97 2.10 0.29
CA THR A 92 -25.15 2.59 1.40
C THR A 92 -25.27 1.69 2.64
N GLU A 93 -26.49 1.35 3.04
CA GLU A 93 -26.75 0.49 4.20
C GLU A 93 -26.25 -0.93 3.96
N LEU A 94 -26.39 -1.43 2.73
CA LEU A 94 -25.89 -2.74 2.35
C LEU A 94 -24.36 -2.80 2.45
N VAL A 95 -23.66 -1.78 1.94
CA VAL A 95 -22.19 -1.70 2.02
C VAL A 95 -21.73 -1.63 3.47
N GLU A 96 -22.39 -0.86 4.32
CA GLU A 96 -22.08 -0.80 5.75
C GLU A 96 -22.26 -2.16 6.43
N CYS A 97 -23.34 -2.86 6.14
CA CYS A 97 -23.61 -4.20 6.67
C CYS A 97 -22.51 -5.20 6.25
N ILE A 98 -22.16 -5.24 4.96
CA ILE A 98 -21.09 -6.09 4.44
C ILE A 98 -19.75 -5.75 5.09
N ASN A 99 -19.44 -4.47 5.22
CA ASN A 99 -18.20 -4.00 5.83
C ASN A 99 -18.10 -4.47 7.29
N ASN A 100 -19.19 -4.40 8.06
CA ASN A 100 -19.23 -4.90 9.44
C ASN A 100 -19.00 -6.41 9.53
N ILE A 101 -19.55 -7.19 8.59
CA ILE A 101 -19.30 -8.63 8.49
C ILE A 101 -17.81 -8.89 8.27
N PHE A 102 -17.19 -8.22 7.29
CA PHE A 102 -15.77 -8.40 6.98
C PHE A 102 -14.86 -7.97 8.13
N ILE A 103 -15.13 -6.84 8.79
CA ILE A 103 -14.39 -6.40 9.98
C ILE A 103 -14.44 -7.46 11.09
N THR A 104 -15.62 -8.05 11.32
CA THR A 104 -15.79 -9.10 12.33
C THR A 104 -14.99 -10.36 11.96
N PHE A 105 -15.02 -10.76 10.68
CA PHE A 105 -14.22 -11.87 10.20
C PHE A 105 -12.72 -11.60 10.32
N ASP A 106 -12.27 -10.40 9.96
CA ASP A 106 -10.86 -10.02 10.01
C ASP A 106 -10.33 -10.08 11.45
N ALA A 107 -11.13 -9.65 12.44
CA ALA A 107 -10.79 -9.78 13.86
C ALA A 107 -10.66 -11.25 14.31
N VAL A 108 -11.51 -12.15 13.80
CA VAL A 108 -11.43 -13.59 14.10
C VAL A 108 -10.20 -14.21 13.42
N VAL A 109 -9.94 -13.84 12.17
CA VAL A 109 -8.78 -14.29 11.38
C VAL A 109 -7.48 -13.93 12.10
N GLU A 110 -7.36 -12.67 12.53
CA GLU A 110 -6.21 -12.17 13.29
C GLU A 110 -6.05 -12.90 14.63
N LYS A 111 -7.16 -13.08 15.38
CA LYS A 111 -7.15 -13.79 16.67
C LYS A 111 -6.66 -15.24 16.56
N HIS A 112 -7.01 -15.93 15.47
CA HIS A 112 -6.66 -17.33 15.26
C HIS A 112 -5.39 -17.52 14.41
N ASN A 113 -4.74 -16.44 14.00
CA ASN A 113 -3.56 -16.45 13.13
C ASN A 113 -3.75 -17.32 11.87
N VAL A 114 -4.95 -17.28 11.30
CA VAL A 114 -5.29 -17.97 10.05
C VAL A 114 -5.16 -17.00 8.88
N PHE A 115 -4.91 -17.50 7.67
CA PHE A 115 -4.80 -16.65 6.49
C PHE A 115 -6.15 -16.51 5.78
N LYS A 116 -6.60 -15.26 5.60
CA LYS A 116 -7.76 -14.93 4.75
C LYS A 116 -7.31 -14.85 3.30
N ALA A 117 -7.74 -15.79 2.47
CA ALA A 117 -7.52 -15.71 1.04
C ALA A 117 -8.48 -14.68 0.42
N CYS A 118 -7.93 -13.66 -0.25
CA CYS A 118 -8.73 -12.77 -1.09
C CYS A 118 -9.16 -13.51 -2.36
N LEU A 119 -10.47 -13.74 -2.50
CA LEU A 119 -11.09 -14.17 -3.75
C LEU A 119 -11.43 -12.92 -4.58
N ILE A 120 -10.98 -12.88 -5.83
CA ILE A 120 -11.26 -11.82 -6.81
C ILE A 120 -12.57 -12.13 -7.53
#